data_AF-A0A7S3S257-F1
#
_entry.id   AF-A0A7S3S257-F1
#
_cell.length_a   1.000
_cell.length_b   1.000
_cell.length_c   1.000
_cell.angle_alpha   90.00
_cell.angle_beta   90.00
_cell.angle_gamma   90.00
#
_symmetry.space_group_name_H-M   'P 1'
#
loop_
_entity.id
_entity.type
_entity.pdbx_description
1 polymer ?
#
loop_
_entity_poly.entity_id
_entity_poly.type
_entity_poly.pdbx_seq_one_letter_code
_entity_poly.pdbx_strand_id
1 'polypeptide(L)'
;LKAALGWATVCMPAPPPKPVRRPLDLPGLGKTSHARQAFVISWVSVTLSVVAAAVGIWLSIVEGSTATLGFALENSVDAFSSGLCLWRFWGGGASVSEGELERREKRASVGIAALFVVLAFVVGGMAIEHLQHEHEEEGEPGEALLYLSIPGFVVFALLGLIKLRLGYKTRSASMKKDAICSLTGAALSLCVAIGNLLVRVSSSWWWFDAACALVASLGLLLFGLHDLWNNAAKGHSWWRARFWGTPSRQRQRGRKPSAQQGSRSGGGGG
;
A
#
# COMPACT_ATOMS: atom_id res chain seq x y z
N LEU A 1 13.05 7.87 54.52
CA LEU A 1 13.53 8.14 53.15
C LEU A 1 12.33 8.45 52.26
N LYS A 2 11.96 9.74 52.18
CA LYS A 2 11.02 10.30 51.21
C LYS A 2 11.81 10.74 49.97
N ALA A 3 11.14 10.79 48.83
CA ALA A 3 11.46 11.57 47.62
C ALA A 3 12.64 11.10 46.74
N ALA A 4 12.35 10.75 45.49
CA ALA A 4 12.58 11.64 44.34
C ALA A 4 12.33 10.89 43.02
N LEU A 5 11.77 11.61 42.04
CA LEU A 5 11.53 11.22 40.62
C LEU A 5 10.18 10.57 40.31
N GLY A 6 9.11 11.27 40.68
CA GLY A 6 7.88 11.27 39.90
C GLY A 6 8.12 11.95 38.55
N TRP A 7 7.93 11.21 37.46
CA TRP A 7 7.74 11.79 36.14
C TRP A 7 6.25 12.05 35.99
N ALA A 8 5.90 13.32 36.16
CA ALA A 8 4.58 13.83 35.86
C ALA A 8 4.25 13.52 34.39
N THR A 9 3.23 12.69 34.18
CA THR A 9 2.51 12.57 32.92
C THR A 9 1.80 13.90 32.66
N VAL A 10 2.55 14.89 32.19
CA VAL A 10 1.98 16.11 31.63
C VAL A 10 1.22 15.67 30.39
N CYS A 11 -0.12 15.62 30.50
CA CYS A 11 -1.02 15.61 29.36
C CYS A 11 -0.73 16.86 28.52
N MET A 12 0.25 16.79 27.62
CA MET A 12 0.37 17.76 26.56
C MET A 12 -0.87 17.62 25.67
N PRO A 13 -1.64 18.69 25.44
CA PRO A 13 -2.69 18.66 24.44
C PRO A 13 -2.05 18.30 23.10
N ALA A 14 -2.65 17.32 22.40
CA ALA A 14 -2.19 16.90 21.09
C ALA A 14 -2.05 18.14 20.19
N PRO A 15 -0.92 18.31 19.47
CA PRO A 15 -0.77 19.44 18.56
C PRO A 15 -1.95 19.44 17.57
N PRO A 16 -2.51 20.62 17.24
CA PRO A 16 -3.60 20.70 16.28
C PRO A 16 -3.20 19.98 14.99
N PRO A 17 -4.09 19.19 14.38
CA PRO A 17 -3.78 18.48 13.15
C PRO A 17 -3.27 19.50 12.13
N LYS A 18 -2.03 19.31 11.66
CA LYS A 18 -1.41 20.20 10.67
C LYS A 18 -2.37 20.32 9.48
N PRO A 19 -2.69 21.53 9.01
CA PRO A 19 -3.56 21.68 7.85
C PRO A 19 -2.95 20.92 6.68
N VAL A 20 -3.69 19.92 6.18
CA VAL A 20 -3.33 19.17 4.98
C VAL A 20 -3.37 20.16 3.83
N ARG A 21 -2.22 20.76 3.50
CA ARG A 21 -2.11 21.64 2.33
C ARG A 21 -2.29 20.78 1.08
N ARG A 22 -3.41 21.03 0.39
CA ARG A 22 -3.82 20.37 -0.86
C ARG A 22 -2.83 20.63 -2.00
N PRO A 23 -2.92 19.83 -3.06
CA PRO A 23 -3.15 20.40 -4.38
C PRO A 23 -4.54 19.95 -4.84
N LEU A 24 -5.50 20.86 -4.79
CA LEU A 24 -6.75 20.75 -5.54
C LEU A 24 -6.73 21.89 -6.55
N ASP A 25 -6.92 21.58 -7.83
CA ASP A 25 -8.02 22.15 -8.61
C ASP A 25 -8.06 21.56 -10.04
N LEU A 26 -9.30 21.32 -10.47
CA LEU A 26 -9.77 21.01 -11.82
C LEU A 26 -10.79 22.12 -12.18
N PRO A 27 -11.31 22.27 -13.42
CA PRO A 27 -11.00 21.67 -14.71
C PRO A 27 -10.64 22.72 -15.79
N GLY A 28 -9.95 22.31 -16.85
CA GLY A 28 -9.55 23.18 -17.98
C GLY A 28 -8.12 23.71 -17.84
N LEU A 29 -7.17 22.98 -18.43
CA LEU A 29 -5.76 23.33 -18.67
C LEU A 29 -4.96 24.04 -17.54
N GLY A 30 -4.06 23.26 -16.92
CA GLY A 30 -2.70 23.73 -16.62
C GLY A 30 -2.34 24.13 -15.18
N LYS A 31 -2.26 23.16 -14.26
CA LYS A 31 -1.21 22.96 -13.22
C LYS A 31 -1.63 21.94 -12.14
N THR A 32 -1.46 20.65 -12.42
CA THR A 32 -0.93 19.64 -11.46
C THR A 32 -0.33 18.46 -12.24
N SER A 33 0.84 18.67 -12.84
CA SER A 33 1.57 17.61 -13.57
C SER A 33 1.69 16.31 -12.74
N HIS A 34 1.87 16.44 -11.42
CA HIS A 34 2.16 15.30 -10.54
C HIS A 34 0.97 14.39 -10.22
N ALA A 35 -0.27 14.89 -10.14
CA ALA A 35 -1.43 14.03 -9.89
C ALA A 35 -1.78 13.20 -11.13
N ARG A 36 -1.65 13.79 -12.32
CA ARG A 36 -1.77 13.06 -13.58
C ARG A 36 -0.62 12.06 -13.77
N GLN A 37 0.61 12.45 -13.44
CA GLN A 37 1.76 11.52 -13.43
C GLN A 37 1.54 10.36 -12.45
N ALA A 38 1.01 10.64 -11.25
CA ALA A 38 0.64 9.64 -10.25
C ALA A 38 -0.42 8.66 -10.79
N PHE A 39 -1.44 9.16 -11.49
CA PHE A 39 -2.45 8.31 -12.12
C PHE A 39 -1.85 7.43 -13.24
N VAL A 40 -1.07 8.02 -14.13
CA VAL A 40 -0.44 7.30 -15.25
C VAL A 40 0.55 6.26 -14.74
N ILE A 41 1.38 6.59 -13.76
CA ILE A 41 2.34 5.61 -13.20
C ILE A 41 1.61 4.47 -12.48
N SER A 42 0.53 4.75 -11.75
CA SER A 42 -0.26 3.69 -11.11
C SER A 42 -0.90 2.78 -12.15
N TRP A 43 -1.40 3.33 -13.27
CA TRP A 43 -1.94 2.51 -14.36
C TRP A 43 -0.88 1.63 -15.03
N VAL A 44 0.29 2.22 -15.33
CA VAL A 44 1.43 1.49 -15.89
C VAL A 44 1.88 0.40 -14.93
N SER A 45 1.98 0.71 -13.64
CA SER A 45 2.37 -0.27 -12.62
C SER A 45 1.35 -1.40 -12.51
N VAL A 46 0.04 -1.11 -12.44
CA VAL A 46 -0.99 -2.17 -12.44
C VAL A 46 -0.81 -3.09 -13.65
N THR A 47 -0.62 -2.51 -14.84
CA THR A 47 -0.48 -3.30 -16.07
C THR A 47 0.77 -4.19 -16.02
N LEU A 48 1.91 -3.64 -15.63
CA LEU A 48 3.17 -4.37 -15.55
C LEU A 48 3.11 -5.47 -14.48
N SER A 49 2.59 -5.16 -13.29
CA SER A 49 2.50 -6.11 -12.18
C SER A 49 1.49 -7.22 -12.46
N VAL A 50 0.38 -6.93 -13.15
CA VAL A 50 -0.56 -7.98 -13.62
C VAL A 50 0.10 -8.90 -14.66
N VAL A 51 0.84 -8.34 -15.61
CA VAL A 51 1.57 -9.16 -16.61
C VAL A 51 2.63 -10.01 -15.92
N ALA A 52 3.42 -9.44 -15.02
CA ALA A 52 4.43 -10.16 -14.25
C ALA A 52 3.81 -11.27 -13.38
N ALA A 53 2.68 -11.00 -12.72
CA ALA A 53 1.95 -12.00 -11.96
C ALA A 53 1.43 -13.13 -12.86
N ALA A 54 0.84 -12.81 -14.02
CA ALA A 54 0.35 -13.82 -14.95
C ALA A 54 1.46 -14.72 -15.51
N VAL A 55 2.59 -14.12 -15.90
CA VAL A 55 3.79 -14.86 -16.33
C VAL A 55 4.35 -15.72 -15.20
N GLY A 56 4.43 -15.18 -13.98
CA GLY A 56 4.87 -15.93 -12.81
C GLY A 56 3.96 -17.11 -12.47
N ILE A 57 2.63 -16.93 -12.50
CA ILE A 57 1.67 -18.04 -12.29
C ILE A 57 1.87 -19.11 -13.36
N TRP A 58 1.98 -18.70 -14.63
CA TRP A 58 2.20 -19.64 -15.74
C TRP A 58 3.47 -20.45 -15.55
N LEU A 59 4.60 -19.79 -15.27
CA LEU A 59 5.88 -20.46 -15.04
C LEU A 59 5.84 -21.36 -13.80
N SER A 60 5.19 -20.92 -12.72
CA SER A 60 5.02 -21.74 -11.51
C SER A 60 4.25 -23.03 -11.79
N ILE A 61 3.21 -22.99 -12.62
CA ILE A 61 2.46 -24.19 -13.02
C ILE A 61 3.32 -25.12 -13.90
N VAL A 62 4.11 -24.56 -14.82
CA VAL A 62 4.95 -25.34 -15.74
C VAL A 62 6.13 -26.00 -15.01
N GLU A 63 6.76 -25.28 -14.08
CA GLU A 63 7.97 -25.72 -13.37
C GLU A 63 7.66 -26.40 -12.03
N GLY A 64 6.45 -26.24 -11.50
CA GLY A 64 6.10 -26.70 -10.15
C GLY A 64 6.81 -25.94 -9.03
N SER A 65 7.43 -24.78 -9.32
CA SER A 65 8.27 -24.07 -8.36
C SER A 65 7.47 -23.17 -7.41
N THR A 66 7.74 -23.36 -6.12
CA THR A 66 7.23 -22.54 -5.00
C THR A 66 7.83 -21.12 -5.02
N ALA A 67 9.10 -20.97 -5.42
CA ALA A 67 9.76 -19.66 -5.53
C ALA A 67 9.11 -18.79 -6.61
N THR A 68 8.80 -19.37 -7.78
CA THR A 68 8.10 -18.69 -8.87
C THR A 68 6.66 -18.29 -8.47
N LEU A 69 6.00 -19.12 -7.66
CA LEU A 69 4.70 -18.77 -7.07
C LEU A 69 4.82 -17.57 -6.14
N GLY A 70 5.86 -17.52 -5.30
CA GLY A 70 6.16 -16.39 -4.42
C GLY A 70 6.33 -15.08 -5.20
N PHE A 71 7.10 -15.11 -6.30
CA PHE A 71 7.23 -13.98 -7.22
C PHE A 71 5.86 -13.52 -7.76
N ALA A 72 5.01 -14.47 -8.18
CA ALA A 72 3.70 -14.12 -8.72
C ALA A 72 2.76 -13.49 -7.68
N LEU A 73 2.80 -13.96 -6.43
CA LEU A 73 1.98 -13.46 -5.33
C LEU A 73 2.42 -12.05 -4.90
N GLU A 74 3.73 -11.78 -4.84
CA GLU A 74 4.28 -10.44 -4.62
C GLU A 74 3.77 -9.46 -5.69
N ASN A 75 3.85 -9.85 -6.96
CA ASN A 75 3.38 -9.04 -8.09
C ASN A 75 1.86 -8.82 -8.07
N SER A 76 1.10 -9.81 -7.62
CA SER A 76 -0.34 -9.67 -7.45
C SER A 76 -0.66 -8.62 -6.38
N VAL A 77 0.07 -8.62 -5.27
CA VAL A 77 -0.07 -7.61 -4.21
C VAL A 77 0.34 -6.22 -4.68
N ASP A 78 1.42 -6.09 -5.45
CA ASP A 78 1.82 -4.82 -6.07
C ASP A 78 0.78 -4.29 -7.07
N ALA A 79 0.13 -5.19 -7.81
CA ALA A 79 -0.99 -4.83 -8.69
C ALA A 79 -2.20 -4.33 -7.88
N PHE A 80 -2.55 -5.01 -6.77
CA PHE A 80 -3.63 -4.58 -5.89
C PHE A 80 -3.32 -3.24 -5.18
N SER A 81 -2.08 -3.03 -4.72
CA SER A 81 -1.69 -1.76 -4.10
C SER A 81 -1.72 -0.61 -5.11
N SER A 82 -1.21 -0.85 -6.32
CA SER A 82 -1.26 0.10 -7.43
C SER A 82 -2.70 0.40 -7.84
N GLY A 83 -3.58 -0.61 -7.81
CA GLY A 83 -5.01 -0.49 -8.07
C GLY A 83 -5.74 0.34 -7.00
N LEU A 84 -5.39 0.20 -5.72
CA LEU A 84 -5.92 1.05 -4.65
C LEU A 84 -5.46 2.50 -4.80
N CYS A 85 -4.21 2.73 -5.18
CA CYS A 85 -3.72 4.06 -5.54
C CYS A 85 -4.44 4.62 -6.77
N LEU A 86 -4.64 3.81 -7.80
CA LEU A 86 -5.38 4.19 -8.99
C LEU A 86 -6.82 4.57 -8.64
N TRP A 87 -7.53 3.78 -7.84
CA TRP A 87 -8.88 4.08 -7.35
C TRP A 87 -8.94 5.39 -6.55
N ARG A 88 -7.89 5.67 -5.77
CA ARG A 88 -7.75 6.94 -5.04
C ARG A 88 -7.66 8.16 -5.95
N PHE A 89 -6.97 8.04 -7.10
CA PHE A 89 -6.89 9.10 -8.11
C PHE A 89 -8.04 9.04 -9.13
N TRP A 90 -8.77 7.93 -9.19
CA TRP A 90 -9.90 7.72 -10.11
C TRP A 90 -11.04 8.68 -9.82
N GLY A 91 -11.49 9.39 -10.86
CA GLY A 91 -12.63 10.30 -10.76
C GLY A 91 -12.38 11.48 -9.83
N GLY A 92 -11.12 11.84 -9.58
CA GLY A 92 -10.71 13.08 -8.92
C GLY A 92 -10.99 14.31 -9.80
N GLY A 93 -12.22 14.43 -10.28
CA GLY A 93 -12.79 15.57 -10.98
C GLY A 93 -13.10 16.72 -10.02
N ALA A 94 -13.29 17.96 -10.52
CA ALA A 94 -13.66 19.18 -9.77
C ALA A 94 -14.89 19.04 -8.84
N SER A 95 -15.59 17.90 -8.88
CA SER A 95 -16.86 17.62 -8.24
C SER A 95 -16.78 16.78 -6.96
N VAL A 96 -15.57 16.40 -6.49
CA VAL A 96 -15.40 15.57 -5.28
C VAL A 96 -14.96 16.45 -4.10
N SER A 97 -15.65 16.34 -2.97
CA SER A 97 -15.31 17.11 -1.77
C SER A 97 -14.00 16.64 -1.13
N GLU A 98 -13.28 17.57 -0.49
CA GLU A 98 -12.03 17.29 0.26
C GLU A 98 -12.18 16.13 1.25
N GLY A 99 -13.30 16.10 1.99
CA GLY A 99 -13.56 15.06 2.98
C GLY A 99 -13.73 13.67 2.35
N GLU A 100 -14.14 13.58 1.08
CA GLU A 100 -14.23 12.32 0.36
C GLU A 100 -12.86 11.86 -0.15
N LEU A 101 -12.02 12.79 -0.64
CA LEU A 101 -10.64 12.50 -1.04
C LEU A 101 -9.79 11.99 0.12
N GLU A 102 -9.92 12.58 1.32
CA GLU A 102 -9.23 12.13 2.52
C GLU A 102 -9.68 10.73 2.97
N ARG A 103 -10.99 10.44 2.88
CA ARG A 103 -11.53 9.10 3.16
C ARG A 103 -10.98 8.06 2.19
N ARG A 104 -10.92 8.38 0.91
CA ARG A 104 -10.32 7.49 -0.10
C ARG A 104 -8.84 7.25 0.17
N GLU A 105 -8.08 8.29 0.48
CA GLU A 105 -6.64 8.19 0.80
C GLU A 105 -6.42 7.19 1.93
N LYS A 106 -7.24 7.32 2.95
CA LYS A 106 -7.15 6.51 4.15
C LYS A 106 -7.57 5.06 3.90
N ARG A 107 -8.64 4.83 3.14
CA ARG A 107 -9.08 3.49 2.74
C ARG A 107 -8.02 2.79 1.91
N ALA A 108 -7.44 3.47 0.92
CA ALA A 108 -6.34 2.93 0.13
C ALA A 108 -5.13 2.62 1.01
N SER A 109 -4.74 3.56 1.88
CA SER A 109 -3.62 3.40 2.80
C SER A 109 -3.78 2.20 3.75
N VAL A 110 -4.98 2.02 4.33
CA VAL A 110 -5.30 0.87 5.20
C VAL A 110 -5.38 -0.43 4.41
N GLY A 111 -5.96 -0.40 3.20
CA GLY A 111 -6.02 -1.56 2.31
C GLY A 111 -4.63 -2.08 1.95
N ILE A 112 -3.71 -1.19 1.58
CA ILE A 112 -2.32 -1.55 1.29
C ILE A 112 -1.62 -2.13 2.52
N ALA A 113 -1.86 -1.56 3.72
CA ALA A 113 -1.29 -2.11 4.95
C ALA A 113 -1.82 -3.51 5.28
N ALA A 114 -3.10 -3.79 5.01
CA ALA A 114 -3.67 -5.13 5.16
C ALA A 114 -3.06 -6.12 4.14
N LEU A 115 -2.85 -5.69 2.90
CA LEU A 115 -2.18 -6.51 1.88
C LEU A 115 -0.75 -6.87 2.30
N PHE A 116 0.01 -5.95 2.91
CA PHE A 116 1.36 -6.26 3.41
C PHE A 116 1.36 -7.33 4.49
N VAL A 117 0.38 -7.33 5.39
CA VAL A 117 0.26 -8.38 6.41
C VAL A 117 -0.02 -9.72 5.76
N VAL A 118 -0.97 -9.78 4.81
CA VAL A 118 -1.28 -11.02 4.08
C VAL A 118 -0.06 -11.53 3.32
N LEU A 119 0.60 -10.65 2.58
CA LEU A 119 1.80 -10.96 1.79
C LEU A 119 2.93 -11.47 2.68
N ALA A 120 3.14 -10.87 3.86
CA ALA A 120 4.15 -11.31 4.79
C ALA A 120 3.94 -12.74 5.29
N PHE A 121 2.69 -13.13 5.61
CA PHE A 121 2.40 -14.51 6.02
C PHE A 121 2.63 -15.50 4.87
N VAL A 122 2.21 -15.13 3.66
CA VAL A 122 2.38 -15.96 2.46
C VAL A 122 3.86 -16.15 2.17
N VAL A 123 4.61 -15.06 1.92
CA VAL A 123 6.04 -15.11 1.56
C VAL A 123 6.86 -15.72 2.70
N GLY A 124 6.54 -15.39 3.96
CA GLY A 124 7.19 -15.99 5.12
C GLY A 124 6.95 -17.50 5.21
N GLY A 125 5.73 -17.96 4.94
CA GLY A 125 5.39 -19.38 4.88
C GLY A 125 6.16 -20.12 3.79
N MET A 126 6.18 -19.56 2.57
CA MET A 126 6.93 -20.12 1.43
C MET A 126 8.43 -20.20 1.71
N ALA A 127 8.99 -19.19 2.37
CA ALA A 127 10.41 -19.18 2.73
C ALA A 127 10.74 -20.21 3.82
N ILE A 128 9.85 -20.45 4.79
CA ILE A 128 10.01 -21.51 5.79
C ILE A 128 9.92 -22.88 5.13
N GLU A 129 8.95 -23.09 4.23
CA GLU A 129 8.78 -24.33 3.49
C GLU A 129 10.04 -24.65 2.66
N HIS A 130 10.61 -23.65 1.98
CA HIS A 130 11.86 -23.77 1.23
C HIS A 130 13.06 -24.15 2.12
N LEU A 131 13.12 -23.63 3.35
CA LEU A 131 14.18 -24.01 4.31
C LEU A 131 14.00 -25.41 4.90
N GLN A 132 12.78 -25.94 4.94
CA GLN A 132 12.48 -27.26 5.49
C GLN A 132 12.71 -28.39 4.48
N HIS A 133 12.51 -28.14 3.20
CA HIS A 133 12.67 -29.12 2.12
C HIS A 133 14.04 -28.98 1.46
N GLU A 134 15.11 -29.06 2.28
CA GLU A 134 16.53 -28.88 1.95
C GLU A 134 17.04 -29.76 0.77
N HIS A 135 16.23 -30.68 0.22
CA HIS A 135 16.69 -31.79 -0.63
C HIS A 135 15.77 -32.27 -1.77
N GLU A 136 14.58 -31.69 -2.00
CA GLU A 136 13.67 -32.22 -3.06
C GLU A 136 13.73 -31.48 -4.40
N GLU A 137 14.32 -30.28 -4.46
CA GLU A 137 14.57 -29.63 -5.74
C GLU A 137 15.90 -30.15 -6.34
N GLU A 138 15.90 -31.41 -6.80
CA GLU A 138 16.81 -31.92 -7.86
C GLU A 138 16.51 -31.26 -9.23
N GLY A 139 15.87 -30.08 -9.24
CA GLY A 139 15.65 -29.26 -10.42
C GLY A 139 16.81 -28.28 -10.57
N GLU A 140 17.30 -28.10 -11.79
CA GLU A 140 18.25 -27.02 -12.07
C GLU A 140 17.72 -25.69 -11.49
N PRO A 141 18.59 -24.87 -10.88
CA PRO A 141 18.18 -23.61 -10.25
C PRO A 141 17.42 -22.78 -11.28
N GLY A 142 16.10 -22.65 -11.08
CA GLY A 142 15.11 -22.27 -12.09
C GLY A 142 15.60 -21.15 -13.00
N GLU A 143 16.10 -21.51 -14.19
CA GLU A 143 16.67 -20.53 -15.11
C GLU A 143 15.61 -19.48 -15.47
N ALA A 144 14.35 -19.88 -15.60
CA ALA A 144 13.25 -18.95 -15.85
C ALA A 144 13.07 -17.92 -14.73
N LEU A 145 13.22 -18.33 -13.46
CA LEU A 145 13.13 -17.41 -12.33
C LEU A 145 14.30 -16.41 -12.34
N LEU A 146 15.49 -16.82 -12.77
CA LEU A 146 16.62 -15.91 -12.98
C LEU A 146 16.34 -14.93 -14.14
N TYR A 147 15.84 -15.43 -15.27
CA TYR A 147 15.44 -14.61 -16.42
C TYR A 147 14.31 -13.64 -16.09
N LEU A 148 13.48 -13.94 -15.09
CA LEU A 148 12.40 -13.06 -14.63
C LEU A 148 12.88 -12.06 -13.57
N SER A 149 13.77 -12.48 -12.67
CA SER A 149 14.29 -11.68 -11.57
C SER A 149 15.14 -10.50 -12.00
N ILE A 150 16.00 -10.65 -13.02
CA ILE A 150 16.85 -9.56 -13.51
C ILE A 150 16.02 -8.40 -14.11
N PRO A 151 15.15 -8.62 -15.12
CA PRO A 151 14.30 -7.56 -15.64
C PRO A 151 13.28 -7.09 -14.61
N GLY A 152 12.77 -7.99 -13.76
CA GLY A 152 11.89 -7.67 -12.64
C GLY A 152 12.53 -6.63 -11.71
N PHE A 153 13.76 -6.88 -11.25
CA PHE A 153 14.50 -5.93 -10.41
C PHE A 153 14.58 -4.55 -11.05
N VAL A 154 14.99 -4.46 -12.33
CA VAL A 154 15.14 -3.16 -13.02
C VAL A 154 13.80 -2.44 -13.13
N VAL A 155 12.75 -3.14 -13.57
CA VAL A 155 11.42 -2.56 -13.75
C VAL A 155 10.83 -2.10 -12.41
N PHE A 156 10.81 -2.96 -11.39
CA PHE A 156 10.23 -2.65 -10.09
C PHE A 156 11.04 -1.62 -9.31
N ALA A 157 12.38 -1.61 -9.42
CA ALA A 157 13.20 -0.57 -8.82
C ALA A 157 12.88 0.80 -9.43
N LEU A 158 12.81 0.90 -10.76
CA LEU A 158 12.47 2.14 -11.44
C LEU A 158 11.04 2.61 -11.10
N LEU A 159 10.07 1.70 -11.15
CA LEU A 159 8.68 2.00 -10.76
C LEU A 159 8.60 2.49 -9.31
N GLY A 160 9.21 1.76 -8.38
CA GLY A 160 9.25 2.08 -6.96
C GLY A 160 9.86 3.45 -6.70
N LEU A 161 10.99 3.79 -7.33
CA LEU A 161 11.62 5.10 -7.19
C LEU A 161 10.75 6.24 -7.76
N ILE A 162 10.09 6.02 -8.90
CA ILE A 162 9.17 7.01 -9.50
C ILE A 162 7.94 7.20 -8.61
N LYS A 163 7.30 6.11 -8.16
CA LYS A 163 6.17 6.13 -7.22
C LYS A 163 6.55 6.85 -5.93
N LEU A 164 7.75 6.57 -5.39
CA LEU A 164 8.21 7.18 -4.14
C LEU A 164 8.36 8.70 -4.30
N ARG A 165 9.00 9.16 -5.39
CA ARG A 165 9.12 10.58 -5.72
C ARG A 165 7.74 11.23 -5.87
N LEU A 166 6.80 10.57 -6.52
CA LEU A 166 5.44 11.07 -6.68
C LEU A 166 4.67 11.08 -5.36
N GLY A 167 4.88 10.10 -4.47
CA GLY A 167 4.30 10.06 -3.14
C GLY A 167 4.76 11.22 -2.26
N TYR A 168 6.04 11.63 -2.37
CA TYR A 168 6.52 12.85 -1.72
C TYR A 168 5.92 14.12 -2.33
N LYS A 169 5.89 14.22 -3.66
CA LYS A 169 5.35 15.42 -4.35
C LYS A 169 3.84 15.60 -4.15
N THR A 170 3.08 14.51 -4.09
CA THR A 170 1.62 14.53 -3.88
C THR A 170 1.22 14.47 -2.40
N ARG A 171 2.19 14.26 -1.49
CA ARG A 171 1.97 14.04 -0.04
C ARG A 171 0.97 12.91 0.27
N SER A 172 0.84 11.94 -0.64
CA SER A 172 -0.03 10.78 -0.48
C SER A 172 0.67 9.69 0.34
N ALA A 173 -0.02 9.20 1.38
CA ALA A 173 0.48 8.10 2.21
C ALA A 173 0.31 6.76 1.50
N SER A 174 -0.81 6.56 0.79
CA SER A 174 -1.06 5.36 -0.01
C SER A 174 -0.02 5.20 -1.12
N MET A 175 0.31 6.28 -1.86
CA MET A 175 1.33 6.22 -2.92
C MET A 175 2.72 5.89 -2.39
N LYS A 176 3.08 6.34 -1.18
CA LYS A 176 4.36 5.97 -0.55
C LYS A 176 4.40 4.51 -0.18
N LYS A 177 3.29 3.94 0.30
CA LYS A 177 3.21 2.51 0.61
C LYS A 177 3.26 1.66 -0.65
N ASP A 178 2.55 2.05 -1.69
CA ASP A 178 2.62 1.41 -2.99
C ASP A 178 4.06 1.42 -3.56
N ALA A 179 4.77 2.54 -3.39
CA ALA A 179 6.19 2.61 -3.73
C ALA A 179 7.07 1.63 -2.93
N ILE A 180 6.81 1.49 -1.63
CA ILE A 180 7.52 0.53 -0.76
C ILE A 180 7.26 -0.90 -1.24
N CYS A 181 6.02 -1.23 -1.64
CA CYS A 181 5.68 -2.53 -2.21
C CYS A 181 6.57 -2.86 -3.42
N SER A 182 6.61 -1.96 -4.40
CA SER A 182 7.44 -2.18 -5.60
C SER A 182 8.93 -2.25 -5.29
N LEU A 183 9.42 -1.46 -4.33
CA LEU A 183 10.82 -1.51 -3.90
C LEU A 183 11.16 -2.81 -3.16
N THR A 184 10.24 -3.35 -2.35
CA THR A 184 10.40 -4.66 -1.71
C THR A 184 10.45 -5.77 -2.75
N GLY A 185 9.53 -5.80 -3.72
CA GLY A 185 9.57 -6.75 -4.83
C GLY A 185 10.85 -6.65 -5.66
N ALA A 186 11.38 -5.44 -5.87
CA ALA A 186 12.69 -5.24 -6.50
C ALA A 186 13.83 -5.83 -5.66
N ALA A 187 13.86 -5.56 -4.35
CA ALA A 187 14.86 -6.10 -3.45
C ALA A 187 14.83 -7.63 -3.42
N LEU A 188 13.65 -8.24 -3.36
CA LEU A 188 13.47 -9.69 -3.44
C LEU A 188 13.98 -10.25 -4.76
N SER A 189 13.62 -9.62 -5.89
CA SER A 189 14.12 -10.04 -7.21
C SER A 189 15.66 -9.98 -7.30
N LEU A 190 16.28 -8.97 -6.66
CA LEU A 190 17.74 -8.88 -6.58
C LEU A 190 18.34 -9.98 -5.70
N CYS A 191 17.72 -10.26 -4.55
CA CYS A 191 18.14 -11.34 -3.64
C CYS A 191 18.10 -12.71 -4.34
N VAL A 192 17.02 -13.01 -5.09
CA VAL A 192 16.90 -14.23 -5.89
C VAL A 192 18.01 -14.31 -6.94
N ALA A 193 18.26 -13.21 -7.68
CA ALA A 193 19.30 -13.19 -8.70
C ALA A 193 20.71 -13.42 -8.11
N ILE A 194 21.00 -12.80 -6.96
CA ILE A 194 22.27 -13.00 -6.25
C ILE A 194 22.37 -14.42 -5.68
N GLY A 195 21.29 -14.92 -5.05
CA GLY A 195 21.23 -16.26 -4.48
C GLY A 195 21.49 -17.34 -5.52
N ASN A 196 20.83 -17.24 -6.69
CA ASN A 196 21.05 -18.16 -7.80
C ASN A 196 22.52 -18.12 -8.29
N LEU A 197 23.11 -16.94 -8.42
CA LEU A 197 24.52 -16.81 -8.80
C LEU A 197 25.47 -17.40 -7.74
N LEU A 198 25.18 -17.20 -6.46
CA LEU A 198 25.98 -17.75 -5.35
C LEU A 198 25.94 -19.27 -5.32
N VAL A 199 24.77 -19.88 -5.55
CA VAL A 199 24.60 -21.34 -5.62
C VAL A 199 25.43 -21.94 -6.76
N ARG A 200 25.52 -21.26 -7.92
CA ARG A 200 26.38 -21.68 -9.05
C ARG A 200 27.88 -21.69 -8.71
N VAL A 201 28.31 -20.86 -7.75
CA VAL A 201 29.71 -20.81 -7.28
C VAL A 201 29.95 -21.78 -6.13
N SER A 202 29.00 -21.91 -5.21
CA SER A 202 29.08 -22.79 -4.05
C SER A 202 27.68 -23.19 -3.57
N SER A 203 27.41 -24.50 -3.57
CA SER A 203 26.14 -25.08 -3.13
C SER A 203 25.80 -24.82 -1.65
N SER A 204 26.73 -24.30 -0.84
CA SER A 204 26.51 -24.00 0.58
C SER A 204 25.63 -22.77 0.84
N TRP A 205 25.31 -21.97 -0.19
CA TRP A 205 24.53 -20.73 -0.08
C TRP A 205 23.05 -20.88 -0.46
N TRP A 206 22.54 -22.11 -0.53
CA TRP A 206 21.15 -22.42 -0.91
C TRP A 206 20.10 -21.66 -0.07
N TRP A 207 20.38 -21.41 1.21
CA TRP A 207 19.47 -20.73 2.14
C TRP A 207 19.38 -19.21 1.96
N PHE A 208 20.25 -18.60 1.15
CA PHE A 208 20.37 -17.15 1.05
C PHE A 208 19.08 -16.46 0.61
N ASP A 209 18.43 -17.00 -0.42
CA ASP A 209 17.20 -16.41 -0.96
C ASP A 209 16.04 -16.48 0.05
N ALA A 210 15.83 -17.63 0.67
CA ALA A 210 14.83 -17.79 1.71
C ALA A 210 15.10 -16.90 2.94
N ALA A 211 16.36 -16.72 3.33
CA ALA A 211 16.70 -15.78 4.41
C ALA A 211 16.35 -14.33 4.04
N CYS A 212 16.60 -13.90 2.80
CA CYS A 212 16.19 -12.59 2.32
C CYS A 212 14.65 -12.44 2.29
N ALA A 213 13.93 -13.47 1.85
CA ALA A 213 12.46 -13.50 1.87
C ALA A 213 11.89 -13.42 3.30
N LEU A 214 12.51 -14.09 4.28
CA LEU A 214 12.13 -13.98 5.68
C LEU A 214 12.34 -12.58 6.25
N VAL A 215 13.46 -11.93 5.92
CA VAL A 215 13.72 -10.55 6.37
C VAL A 215 12.71 -9.59 5.75
N ALA A 216 12.42 -9.71 4.46
CA ALA A 216 11.44 -8.87 3.77
C ALA A 216 10.02 -9.07 4.33
N SER A 217 9.59 -10.33 4.50
CA SER A 217 8.27 -10.66 5.05
C SER A 217 8.10 -10.14 6.49
N LEU A 218 9.11 -10.30 7.35
CA LEU A 218 9.08 -9.73 8.70
C LEU A 218 8.99 -8.20 8.67
N GLY A 219 9.74 -7.55 7.78
CA GLY A 219 9.67 -6.10 7.57
C GLY A 219 8.27 -5.63 7.14
N LEU A 220 7.67 -6.31 6.18
CA LEU A 220 6.30 -6.03 5.71
C LEU A 220 5.26 -6.27 6.82
N LEU A 221 5.41 -7.34 7.61
CA LEU A 221 4.52 -7.66 8.72
C LEU A 221 4.54 -6.56 9.77
N LEU A 222 5.73 -6.17 10.23
CA LEU A 222 5.90 -5.13 11.25
C LEU A 222 5.37 -3.78 10.75
N PHE A 223 5.68 -3.41 9.51
CA PHE A 223 5.22 -2.16 8.93
C PHE A 223 3.69 -2.14 8.74
N GLY A 224 3.11 -3.23 8.23
CA GLY A 224 1.67 -3.39 8.03
C GLY A 224 0.89 -3.35 9.35
N LEU A 225 1.33 -4.12 10.35
CA LEU A 225 0.71 -4.14 11.68
C LEU A 225 0.83 -2.79 12.39
N HIS A 226 2.00 -2.15 12.33
CA HIS A 226 2.19 -0.83 12.93
C HIS A 226 1.24 0.22 12.33
N ASP A 227 1.05 0.20 11.00
CA ASP A 227 0.15 1.14 10.35
C ASP A 227 -1.34 0.85 10.67
N LEU A 228 -1.73 -0.43 10.67
CA LEU A 228 -3.09 -0.84 11.06
C LEU A 228 -3.39 -0.49 12.52
N TRP A 229 -2.43 -0.70 13.42
CA TRP A 229 -2.51 -0.34 14.82
C TRP A 229 -2.64 1.17 15.00
N ASN A 230 -1.80 1.96 14.32
CA ASN A 230 -1.88 3.42 14.38
C ASN A 230 -3.22 3.96 13.86
N ASN A 231 -3.80 3.32 12.83
CA ASN A 231 -5.13 3.67 12.36
C ASN A 231 -6.22 3.28 13.38
N ALA A 232 -6.10 2.11 14.02
CA ALA A 232 -7.01 1.68 15.08
C ALA A 232 -6.97 2.61 16.30
N ALA A 233 -5.77 2.97 16.76
CA ALA A 233 -5.52 3.84 17.91
C ALA A 233 -6.11 5.25 17.71
N LYS A 234 -6.17 5.74 16.47
CA LYS A 234 -6.84 7.00 16.10
C LYS A 234 -8.38 6.88 16.05
N GLY A 235 -8.94 5.77 16.52
CA GLY A 235 -10.39 5.51 16.57
C GLY A 235 -10.99 5.11 15.22
N HIS A 236 -10.18 4.75 14.22
CA HIS A 236 -10.67 4.36 12.92
C HIS A 236 -10.98 2.88 12.90
N SER A 237 -12.27 2.56 12.85
CA SER A 237 -12.74 1.18 12.86
C SER A 237 -12.72 0.54 11.48
N TRP A 238 -11.51 0.35 10.95
CA TRP A 238 -11.26 -0.25 9.64
C TRP A 238 -11.81 -1.68 9.53
N TRP A 239 -11.96 -2.38 10.65
CA TRP A 239 -12.59 -3.71 10.72
C TRP A 239 -14.12 -3.70 10.55
N ARG A 240 -14.76 -2.51 10.49
CA ARG A 240 -16.22 -2.41 10.28
C ARG A 240 -16.54 -2.12 8.82
N ALA A 241 -17.54 -2.80 8.25
CA ALA A 241 -18.05 -2.53 6.90
C ALA A 241 -18.45 -1.05 6.67
N ARG A 242 -18.90 -0.35 7.73
CA ARG A 242 -19.20 1.10 7.72
C ARG A 242 -18.00 1.97 7.34
N PHE A 243 -16.77 1.53 7.62
CA PHE A 243 -15.57 2.26 7.23
C PHE A 243 -15.36 2.22 5.72
N TRP A 244 -15.73 1.11 5.07
CA TRP A 244 -15.58 0.89 3.62
C TRP A 244 -16.77 1.42 2.80
N GLY A 245 -17.98 1.41 3.37
CA GLY A 245 -19.19 1.91 2.70
C GLY A 245 -19.20 3.44 2.51
N THR A 246 -19.63 3.92 1.34
CA THR A 246 -19.93 5.33 1.09
C THR A 246 -21.24 5.69 1.81
N PRO A 247 -21.30 6.75 2.62
CA PRO A 247 -22.57 7.19 3.19
C PRO A 247 -23.53 7.54 2.04
N SER A 248 -24.68 6.88 1.97
CA SER A 248 -25.75 7.24 1.05
C SER A 248 -26.09 8.73 1.20
N ARG A 249 -26.00 9.51 0.12
CA ARG A 249 -26.31 10.96 0.03
C ARG A 249 -27.65 11.36 0.67
N GLN A 250 -28.54 10.41 0.90
CA GLN A 250 -29.88 10.59 1.45
C GLN A 250 -29.92 11.21 2.86
N ARG A 251 -28.86 11.10 3.68
CA ARG A 251 -28.88 11.58 5.08
C ARG A 251 -28.63 13.08 5.26
N GLN A 252 -28.20 13.81 4.22
CA GLN A 252 -28.03 15.27 4.29
C GLN A 252 -29.26 16.08 3.88
N ARG A 253 -30.22 15.50 3.13
CA ARG A 253 -31.48 16.19 2.79
C ARG A 253 -32.48 16.26 3.95
N GLY A 254 -32.30 15.47 5.01
CA GLY A 254 -33.19 15.43 6.18
C GLY A 254 -32.91 16.48 7.27
N ARG A 255 -31.87 17.30 7.12
CA ARG A 255 -31.56 18.41 8.03
C ARG A 255 -31.64 19.74 7.28
N LYS A 256 -32.83 20.08 6.78
CA LYS A 256 -33.16 21.51 6.66
C LYS A 256 -33.42 22.02 8.08
N PRO A 257 -32.78 23.11 8.54
CA PRO A 257 -33.27 23.83 9.69
C PRO A 257 -34.68 24.32 9.31
N SER A 258 -35.68 23.95 10.09
CA SER A 258 -36.98 24.61 10.08
C SER A 258 -36.75 26.07 10.53
N ALA A 259 -36.37 26.90 9.56
CA ALA A 259 -36.28 28.34 9.72
C ALA A 259 -37.70 28.91 9.68
N GLN A 260 -38.01 29.65 10.74
CA GLN A 260 -38.95 30.78 10.77
C GLN A 260 -40.36 30.51 10.24
N GLN A 261 -41.25 30.08 11.14
CA GLN A 261 -42.62 30.56 11.09
C GLN A 261 -42.67 31.85 11.93
N GLY A 262 -42.71 32.98 11.24
CA GLY A 262 -42.86 34.29 11.86
C GLY A 262 -44.27 34.49 12.40
N SER A 263 -44.37 35.05 13.60
CA SER A 263 -45.48 35.93 13.96
C SER A 263 -45.04 36.92 15.05
N ARG A 264 -44.36 37.98 14.63
CA ARG A 264 -44.24 39.22 15.40
C ARG A 264 -44.23 40.38 14.41
N SER A 265 -45.41 40.92 14.12
CA SER A 265 -45.66 42.37 14.10
C SER A 265 -47.13 42.63 13.75
N GLY A 266 -47.88 43.12 14.73
CA GLY A 266 -49.15 43.82 14.56
C GLY A 266 -49.26 44.76 15.75
N GLY A 267 -48.63 45.93 15.62
CA GLY A 267 -48.66 46.97 16.65
C GLY A 267 -49.89 47.87 16.48
N GLY A 268 -50.46 48.27 17.62
CA GLY A 268 -50.85 49.64 17.97
C GLY A 268 -52.01 50.32 17.23
N GLY A 269 -53.01 50.74 18.00
CA GLY A 269 -53.83 51.93 17.72
C GLY A 269 -55.34 51.71 17.88
N GLY A 270 -55.91 52.22 18.98
CA GLY A 270 -57.36 52.25 19.24
C GLY A 270 -57.68 52.02 20.70
#